data_AF-J3CEM7-F1
#
_entry.id   AF-J3CEM7-F1
#
_cell.length_a   1.000
_cell.length_b   1.000
_cell.length_c   1.000
_cell.angle_alpha   90.00
_cell.angle_beta   90.00
_cell.angle_gamma   90.00
#
_symmetry.space_group_name_H-M   'P 1'
#
loop_
_entity.id
_entity.type
_entity.pdbx_description
1 polymer ?
#
loop_
_entity_poly.entity_id
_entity_poly.type
_entity_poly.pdbx_seq_one_letter_code
_entity_poly.pdbx_strand_id
1 'polypeptide(L)' 'MNETDRSYEDEADQLIAEHEGDANAAIARLIEERSFLTKELEYASLAMGFGFARGWKPKLLKPRH' A
#
# COMPACT_ATOMS: atom_id res chain seq x y z
N MET A 1 12.71 -12.02 -19.03
CA MET A 1 11.63 -11.12 -18.59
C MET A 1 10.31 -11.86 -18.69
N ASN A 2 9.59 -12.02 -17.57
CA ASN A 2 8.24 -12.58 -17.55
C ASN A 2 7.22 -11.48 -17.91
N GLU A 3 6.02 -11.84 -18.39
CA GLU A 3 5.01 -10.84 -18.79
C GLU A 3 4.60 -9.91 -17.64
N THR A 4 4.48 -10.46 -16.42
CA THR A 4 4.15 -9.72 -15.20
C THR A 4 5.26 -8.75 -14.78
N ASP A 5 6.52 -9.12 -15.04
CA ASP A 5 7.70 -8.32 -14.67
C ASP A 5 7.79 -7.03 -15.50
N ARG A 6 7.46 -7.14 -16.81
CA ARG A 6 7.34 -5.98 -17.70
C ARG A 6 6.20 -5.05 -17.29
N SER A 7 5.06 -5.61 -16.89
CA SER A 7 3.92 -4.83 -16.42
C SER A 7 4.27 -3.96 -15.20
N TYR A 8 5.04 -4.51 -14.25
CA TYR A 8 5.49 -3.74 -13.09
C TYR A 8 6.52 -2.66 -13.43
N GLU A 9 7.40 -2.93 -14.40
CA GLU A 9 8.37 -1.96 -14.90
C GLU A 9 7.66 -0.80 -15.61
N ASP A 10 6.69 -1.10 -16.47
CA ASP A 10 5.86 -0.10 -17.16
C ASP A 10 5.08 0.79 -16.18
N GLU A 11 4.50 0.20 -15.13
CA GLU A 11 3.80 0.94 -14.07
C GLU A 11 4.73 1.83 -13.23
N ALA A 12 5.93 1.34 -12.92
CA ALA A 12 6.93 2.12 -12.19
C ALA A 12 7.44 3.31 -13.01
N ASP A 13 7.73 3.09 -14.30
CA ASP A 13 8.17 4.15 -15.21
C ASP A 13 7.08 5.20 -15.40
N GLN A 14 5.82 4.79 -15.53
CA GLN A 14 4.68 5.71 -15.61
C GLN A 14 4.56 6.55 -14.33
N LEU A 15 4.64 5.93 -13.16
CA LEU A 15 4.58 6.64 -11.88
C LEU A 15 5.73 7.65 -11.73
N ILE A 16 6.96 7.27 -12.11
CA ILE A 16 8.11 8.17 -12.09
C ILE A 16 7.91 9.34 -13.06
N ALA A 17 7.35 9.09 -14.24
CA ALA A 17 7.06 10.15 -15.22
C ALA A 17 5.99 11.14 -14.72
N GLU A 18 4.97 10.68 -13.98
CA GLU A 18 4.00 11.56 -13.30
C GLU A 18 4.63 12.48 -12.27
N HIS A 19 5.81 12.11 -11.75
CA HIS A 19 6.61 12.87 -10.80
C HIS A 19 7.79 13.60 -11.46
N GLU A 20 7.68 13.96 -12.74
CA GLU A 20 8.72 14.69 -13.50
C GLU A 20 10.07 13.98 -13.55
N GLY A 21 10.08 12.65 -13.38
CA GLY A 21 11.31 11.86 -13.30
C GLY A 21 11.90 11.76 -11.89
N ASP A 22 11.29 12.37 -10.87
CA ASP A 22 11.73 12.24 -9.48
C ASP A 22 11.22 10.95 -8.85
N ALA A 23 12.05 9.91 -8.95
CA ALA A 23 11.76 8.61 -8.35
C ALA A 23 11.62 8.67 -6.81
N ASN A 24 12.30 9.59 -6.12
CA ASN A 24 12.17 9.72 -4.67
C ASN A 24 10.81 10.33 -4.31
N ALA A 25 10.32 11.30 -5.08
CA ALA A 25 8.98 11.86 -4.90
C ALA A 25 7.89 10.81 -5.13
N ALA A 26 8.03 9.98 -6.16
CA ALA A 26 7.12 8.87 -6.43
C ALA A 26 7.10 7.83 -5.29
N ILE A 27 8.27 7.43 -4.79
CA ILE A 27 8.38 6.51 -3.64
C ILE A 27 7.81 7.13 -2.36
N ALA A 28 8.07 8.40 -2.10
CA ALA A 28 7.54 9.11 -0.93
C ALA A 28 6.00 9.11 -0.94
N ARG A 29 5.39 9.37 -2.10
CA ARG A 29 3.95 9.28 -2.31
C ARG A 29 3.42 7.88 -2.02
N LEU A 30 4.04 6.83 -2.55
CA LEU A 30 3.61 5.44 -2.28
C LEU A 30 3.67 5.08 -0.80
N ILE A 31 4.69 5.57 -0.07
CA ILE A 31 4.81 5.36 1.38
C ILE A 31 3.68 6.08 2.12
N GLU A 32 3.32 7.29 1.71
CA GLU A 32 2.21 8.05 2.27
C GLU A 32 0.87 7.34 2.01
N GLU A 33 0.60 6.94 0.77
CA GLU A 33 -0.60 6.22 0.37
C GLU A 33 -0.73 4.89 1.12
N ARG A 34 0.36 4.11 1.25
CA ARG A 34 0.39 2.89 2.06
C ARG A 34 0.05 3.16 3.52
N SER A 35 0.56 4.26 4.07
CA SER A 35 0.29 4.64 5.46
C SER A 35 -1.16 5.06 5.66
N PHE A 36 -1.74 5.78 4.69
CA PHE A 36 -3.15 6.11 4.66
C PHE A 36 -4.03 4.85 4.62
N LEU A 37 -3.76 3.93 3.69
CA LEU A 37 -4.51 2.66 3.58
C LEU A 37 -4.39 1.80 4.84
N THR A 38 -3.22 1.79 5.49
CA THR A 38 -3.05 1.08 6.77
C THR A 38 -3.95 1.67 7.86
N LYS A 39 -4.04 3.00 7.95
CA LYS A 39 -4.95 3.67 8.91
C LYS A 39 -6.41 3.37 8.59
N GLU A 40 -6.81 3.41 7.32
CA GLU A 40 -8.17 3.05 6.89
C GLU A 40 -8.52 1.60 7.29
N LEU A 41 -7.58 0.67 7.14
CA LEU A 41 -7.77 -0.71 7.59
C LEU A 41 -7.88 -0.83 9.11
N GLU A 42 -7.12 -0.04 9.88
CA GLU A 42 -7.25 0.02 11.34
C GLU A 42 -8.63 0.57 11.73
N TYR A 43 -9.09 1.65 11.11
CA TYR A 43 -10.41 2.23 11.35
C TYR A 43 -11.52 1.25 10.97
N ALA A 44 -11.45 0.61 9.81
CA ALA A 44 -12.40 -0.42 9.40
C ALA A 44 -12.41 -1.60 10.40
N SER A 45 -11.23 -2.01 10.88
CA SER A 45 -11.11 -3.08 11.88
C SER A 45 -11.74 -2.69 13.23
N LEU A 46 -11.55 -1.44 13.67
CA LEU A 46 -12.18 -0.90 14.88
C LEU A 46 -13.71 -0.79 14.72
N ALA A 47 -14.18 -0.26 13.58
CA ALA A 47 -15.59 -0.07 13.27
C ALA A 47 -16.34 -1.41 13.12
N MET A 48 -15.68 -2.45 12.61
CA MET A 48 -16.28 -3.79 12.48
C MET A 48 -16.45 -4.53 13.82
N GLY A 49 -15.87 -4.02 14.92
CA GLY A 49 -16.08 -4.52 16.29
C GLY A 49 -15.77 -6.01 16.53
N PHE A 50 -15.86 -6.46 17.79
CA PHE A 50 -15.73 -7.88 18.16
C PHE A 50 -16.87 -8.77 17.62
N GLY A 51 -17.93 -8.19 17.04
CA GLY A 51 -19.17 -8.88 16.68
C GLY A 51 -19.35 -9.25 15.20
N PHE A 52 -18.91 -8.42 14.24
CA PHE A 52 -19.19 -8.65 12.82
C PHE A 52 -18.07 -9.39 12.07
N ALA A 53 -16.81 -9.18 12.42
CA ALA A 53 -15.67 -9.80 11.73
C ALA A 53 -15.27 -11.20 12.26
N ARG A 54 -16.00 -11.78 13.23
CA ARG A 54 -15.70 -13.08 13.89
C ARG A 54 -14.22 -13.24 14.27
N GLY A 55 -13.57 -12.16 14.72
CA GLY A 55 -12.15 -12.19 15.11
C GLY A 55 -11.14 -12.17 13.96
N TRP A 56 -11.55 -11.80 12.74
CA TRP A 56 -10.61 -11.56 11.64
C TRP A 56 -9.70 -10.38 11.99
N LYS A 57 -8.39 -10.63 12.03
CA LYS A 57 -7.35 -9.60 12.17
C LYS A 57 -6.57 -9.49 10.86
N PRO A 58 -6.37 -8.29 10.30
CA PRO A 58 -5.52 -8.12 9.13
C PRO A 58 -4.10 -8.58 9.45
N LYS A 59 -3.52 -9.47 8.63
CA LYS A 59 -2.16 -10.03 8.82
C LYS A 59 -1.02 -9.00 8.61
N LEU A 60 -1.35 -7.74 8.35
CA LEU A 60 -0.44 -6.72 7.81
C LEU A 60 0.43 -6.01 8.86
N LEU A 61 0.23 -6.27 10.15
CA LEU A 61 1.01 -5.64 11.21
C LEU A 61 1.89 -6.67 11.91
N LYS A 62 3.02 -7.01 11.26
CA LYS A 62 4.20 -7.47 12.02
C LYS A 62 5.01 -6.20 12.32
N PRO A 63 5.02 -5.69 13.56
CA PRO A 63 5.95 -4.61 13.91
C PRO A 63 7.37 -5.12 13.68
N ARG A 64 8.13 -4.37 12.88
CA ARG A 64 9.55 -4.64 12.64
C ARG A 64 10.32 -4.18 13.87
N HIS A 65 10.84 -5.13 14.65
CA HIS A 65 11.85 -4.90 15.68
C HIS A 65 13.20 -4.56 15.05
#